data_AF-A0A7S4VR36-F1
#
_entry.id   AF-A0A7S4VR36-F1
#
_cell.length_a   1.000
_cell.length_b   1.000
_cell.length_c   1.000
_cell.angle_alpha   90.00
_cell.angle_beta   90.00
_cell.angle_gamma   90.00
#
_symmetry.space_group_name_H-M   'P 1'
#
loop_
_entity.id
_entity.type
_entity.pdbx_description
1 polymer ?
#
loop_
_entity_poly.entity_id
_entity_poly.type
_entity_poly.pdbx_seq_one_letter_code
_entity_poly.pdbx_strand_id
1 'polypeptide(L)'
;AGHNTWCEYYNMLRVFKRYEFGAKTPIAMSSYPGMLSSGDDFYQVGRLVVMETTLPNYNNDLFGLVRPGSLLFWIRAMIANLLAESGPGWMETFQRYNSGTYNNMWMIVDYSRFTPGRPLRAGVLTVGEQLPGYFHYED
;
A
#
# COMPACT_ATOMS: atom_id res chain seq x y z
N ALA A 1 -1.65 -12.89 6.81
CA ALA A 1 -1.88 -12.37 5.45
C ALA A 1 -0.80 -12.93 4.53
N GLY A 2 -1.11 -13.14 3.25
CA GLY A 2 -0.16 -13.59 2.24
C GLY A 2 -0.45 -12.91 0.90
N HIS A 3 0.60 -12.63 0.14
CA HIS A 3 0.54 -11.95 -1.16
C HIS A 3 1.42 -12.72 -2.16
N ASN A 4 1.03 -12.75 -3.44
CA ASN A 4 1.75 -13.44 -4.51
C ASN A 4 1.83 -12.54 -5.75
N THR A 5 2.97 -11.89 -5.94
CA THR A 5 3.19 -10.97 -7.06
C THR A 5 3.23 -11.72 -8.39
N TRP A 6 2.46 -11.22 -9.35
CA TRP A 6 2.57 -11.63 -10.75
C TRP A 6 3.35 -10.55 -11.50
N CYS A 7 4.49 -10.92 -12.06
CA CYS A 7 5.30 -10.07 -12.92
C CYS A 7 6.12 -10.94 -13.88
N GLU A 8 6.80 -10.32 -14.83
CA GLU A 8 7.65 -11.03 -15.78
C GLU A 8 8.85 -11.67 -15.08
N TYR A 9 9.29 -12.83 -15.57
CA TYR A 9 10.38 -13.60 -14.97
C TYR A 9 11.72 -12.86 -14.91
N TYR A 10 11.97 -11.88 -15.78
CA TYR A 10 13.19 -11.08 -15.70
C TYR A 10 13.25 -10.19 -14.45
N ASN A 11 12.11 -9.95 -13.78
CA ASN A 11 12.07 -9.23 -12.50
C ASN A 11 12.46 -10.12 -11.31
N MET A 12 12.75 -11.42 -11.48
CA MET A 12 13.02 -12.33 -10.36
C MET A 12 14.36 -12.13 -9.64
N LEU A 13 15.10 -11.05 -9.90
CA LEU A 13 16.21 -10.65 -9.03
C LEU A 13 15.63 -9.96 -7.79
N ARG A 14 15.51 -10.70 -6.69
CA ARG A 14 14.76 -10.27 -5.49
C ARG A 14 15.67 -9.82 -4.35
N VAL A 15 15.18 -8.87 -3.56
CA VAL A 15 15.79 -8.45 -2.29
C VAL A 15 14.67 -8.23 -1.28
N PHE A 16 14.67 -8.96 -0.18
CA PHE A 16 13.83 -8.61 0.96
C PHE A 16 14.54 -7.50 1.77
N LYS A 17 13.82 -6.42 2.09
CA LYS A 17 14.39 -5.21 2.69
C LYS A 17 13.79 -4.94 4.06
N ARG A 18 14.60 -4.35 4.92
CA ARG A 18 14.18 -3.76 6.19
C ARG A 18 14.78 -2.36 6.30
N TYR A 19 13.93 -1.36 6.43
CA TYR A 19 14.33 0.02 6.65
C TYR A 19 14.02 0.45 8.08
N GLU A 20 15.00 1.11 8.71
CA GLU A 20 14.90 1.65 10.05
C GLU A 20 15.18 3.16 9.99
N PHE A 21 14.23 3.98 10.41
CA PHE A 21 14.30 5.44 10.35
C PHE A 21 14.29 6.04 11.76
N GLY A 22 15.38 5.85 12.50
CA GLY A 22 15.49 6.33 13.88
C GLY A 22 14.43 5.72 14.79
N ALA A 23 13.67 6.56 15.50
CA ALA A 23 12.62 6.13 16.43
C ALA A 23 11.30 5.69 15.75
N LYS A 24 11.24 5.66 14.41
CA LYS A 24 10.04 5.24 13.67
C LYS A 24 9.95 3.72 13.57
N THR A 25 8.72 3.22 13.38
CA THR A 25 8.45 1.81 13.17
C THR A 25 9.22 1.30 11.94
N PRO A 26 10.02 0.22 12.07
CA PRO A 26 10.70 -0.38 10.92
C PRO A 26 9.73 -0.85 9.84
N ILE A 27 10.12 -0.68 8.58
CA ILE A 27 9.37 -1.15 7.41
C ILE A 27 10.11 -2.35 6.84
N ALA A 28 9.51 -3.54 6.92
CA ALA A 28 10.01 -4.73 6.26
C ALA A 28 9.15 -5.03 5.02
N MET A 29 9.77 -5.37 3.89
CA MET A 29 9.05 -5.56 2.63
C MET A 29 9.79 -6.49 1.68
N SER A 30 9.03 -7.21 0.86
CA SER A 30 9.57 -7.82 -0.36
C SER A 30 9.90 -6.72 -1.37
N SER A 31 10.99 -6.85 -2.14
CA SER A 31 11.46 -5.81 -3.05
C SER A 31 12.46 -6.34 -4.08
N TYR A 32 13.12 -5.41 -4.79
CA TYR A 32 14.04 -5.63 -5.90
C TYR A 32 15.27 -4.70 -5.76
N PRO A 33 16.45 -5.02 -6.33
CA PRO A 33 17.61 -4.13 -6.29
C PRO A 33 17.29 -2.71 -6.79
N GLY A 34 17.79 -1.69 -6.10
CA GLY A 34 17.61 -0.27 -6.49
C GLY A 34 16.22 0.33 -6.20
N MET A 35 15.17 -0.47 -6.00
CA MET A 35 13.85 0.06 -5.65
C MET A 35 13.82 0.61 -4.21
N LEU A 36 13.11 1.72 -3.96
CA LEU A 36 12.95 2.27 -2.61
C LEU A 36 11.62 1.85 -1.94
N SER A 37 10.76 1.16 -2.68
CA SER A 37 9.48 0.60 -2.25
C SER A 37 9.43 -0.90 -2.54
N SER A 38 8.31 -1.57 -2.25
CA SER A 38 8.16 -3.00 -2.47
C SER A 38 8.08 -3.34 -3.97
N GLY A 39 7.18 -2.68 -4.69
CA GLY A 39 6.85 -2.99 -6.08
C GLY A 39 5.93 -4.19 -6.26
N ASP A 40 5.66 -4.95 -5.17
CA ASP A 40 4.81 -6.14 -5.17
C ASP A 40 3.30 -5.82 -5.06
N ASP A 41 2.78 -5.07 -4.07
CA ASP A 41 3.39 -4.64 -2.81
C ASP A 41 3.03 -5.54 -1.61
N PHE A 42 4.01 -5.84 -0.75
CA PHE A 42 3.80 -6.47 0.55
C PHE A 42 4.74 -5.87 1.61
N TYR A 43 4.17 -5.25 2.63
CA TYR A 43 4.88 -4.63 3.74
C TYR A 43 4.42 -5.17 5.09
N GLN A 44 5.36 -5.27 6.01
CA GLN A 44 5.14 -5.46 7.44
C GLN A 44 5.67 -4.21 8.16
N VAL A 45 4.77 -3.48 8.80
CA VAL A 45 5.10 -2.22 9.48
C VAL A 45 4.47 -2.21 10.86
N GLY A 46 5.28 -2.59 11.86
CA GLY A 46 4.81 -2.72 13.25
C GLY A 46 3.72 -3.77 13.38
N ARG A 47 2.48 -3.31 13.57
CA ARG A 47 1.28 -4.17 13.72
C ARG A 47 0.45 -4.23 12.44
N LEU A 48 0.82 -3.45 11.41
CA LEU A 48 0.13 -3.41 10.14
C LEU A 48 0.81 -4.35 9.16
N VAL A 49 0.00 -5.09 8.41
CA VAL A 49 0.42 -5.66 7.13
C VAL A 49 -0.30 -4.91 6.02
N VAL A 50 0.47 -4.39 5.08
CA VAL A 50 -0.02 -3.59 3.95
C VAL A 50 0.26 -4.38 2.68
N MET A 51 -0.77 -4.61 1.88
CA MET A 51 -0.65 -5.32 0.61
C MET A 51 -1.62 -4.75 -0.40
N GLU A 52 -1.38 -5.01 -1.67
CA GLU A 52 -2.23 -4.50 -2.75
C GLU A 52 -2.31 -5.48 -3.92
N THR A 53 -3.31 -5.27 -4.77
CA THR A 53 -3.30 -5.81 -6.13
C THR A 53 -3.74 -4.73 -7.11
N THR A 54 -3.10 -4.69 -8.29
CA THR A 54 -3.35 -3.66 -9.30
C THR A 54 -4.72 -3.80 -9.95
N LEU A 55 -5.42 -2.67 -10.05
CA LEU A 55 -6.67 -2.49 -10.77
C LEU A 55 -6.41 -1.90 -12.16
N PRO A 56 -6.90 -2.51 -13.23
CA PRO A 56 -6.84 -1.91 -14.55
C PRO A 56 -7.80 -0.72 -14.65
N ASN A 57 -7.36 0.36 -15.30
CA ASN A 57 -8.25 1.44 -15.73
C ASN A 57 -8.55 1.30 -17.23
N TYR A 58 -9.77 0.89 -17.56
CA TYR A 58 -10.25 0.81 -18.95
C TYR A 58 -11.01 2.05 -19.42
N ASN A 59 -11.20 3.04 -18.53
CA ASN A 59 -11.85 4.30 -18.90
C ASN A 59 -10.79 5.34 -19.30
N ASN A 60 -10.71 5.59 -20.61
CA ASN A 60 -9.73 6.51 -21.18
C ASN A 60 -9.97 7.98 -20.78
N ASP A 61 -11.22 8.35 -20.46
CA ASP A 61 -11.57 9.72 -20.10
C ASP A 61 -10.88 10.16 -18.79
N LEU A 62 -10.57 9.19 -17.92
CA LEU A 62 -9.89 9.44 -16.65
C LEU A 62 -8.41 9.83 -16.82
N PHE A 63 -7.76 9.52 -17.95
CA PHE A 63 -6.34 9.84 -18.11
C PHE A 63 -6.07 11.35 -18.19
N GLY A 64 -7.05 12.17 -18.56
CA GLY A 64 -6.94 13.64 -18.51
C GLY A 64 -6.78 14.21 -17.09
N LEU A 65 -7.03 13.39 -16.06
CA LEU A 65 -6.87 13.76 -14.65
C LEU A 65 -5.46 13.47 -14.12
N VAL A 66 -4.65 12.68 -14.84
CA VAL A 66 -3.26 12.39 -14.47
C VAL A 66 -2.39 13.60 -14.79
N ARG A 67 -1.75 14.19 -13.76
CA ARG A 67 -0.98 15.44 -13.89
C ARG A 67 0.32 15.39 -13.09
N PRO A 68 1.39 16.10 -13.52
CA PRO A 68 2.66 16.14 -12.79
C PRO A 68 2.58 16.76 -11.38
N GLY A 69 1.56 17.58 -11.11
CA GLY A 69 1.29 18.16 -9.79
C GLY A 69 0.67 17.18 -8.80
N SER A 70 1.20 15.96 -8.72
CA SER A 70 0.74 14.86 -7.88
C SER A 70 1.93 14.08 -7.32
N LEU A 71 1.68 13.14 -6.39
CA LEU A 71 2.70 12.24 -5.86
C LEU A 71 2.48 10.83 -6.41
N LEU A 72 3.54 10.26 -6.98
CA LEU A 72 3.51 8.87 -7.46
C LEU A 72 3.23 7.89 -6.31
N PHE A 73 2.55 6.78 -6.65
CA PHE A 73 2.06 5.81 -5.66
C PHE A 73 3.14 5.37 -4.66
N TRP A 74 4.37 5.09 -5.13
CA TRP A 74 5.43 4.55 -4.29
C TRP A 74 5.86 5.52 -3.19
N ILE A 75 5.83 6.83 -3.48
CA ILE A 75 6.11 7.89 -2.49
C ILE A 75 4.99 7.91 -1.47
N ARG A 76 3.73 7.91 -1.93
CA ARG A 76 2.54 7.95 -1.07
C ARG A 76 2.47 6.72 -0.16
N ALA A 77 2.73 5.53 -0.69
CA ALA A 77 2.75 4.27 0.07
C ALA A 77 3.86 4.27 1.13
N MET A 78 5.08 4.70 0.79
CA MET A 78 6.17 4.78 1.78
C MET A 78 5.90 5.81 2.87
N ILE A 79 5.31 6.96 2.55
CA ILE A 79 4.89 7.96 3.55
C ILE A 79 3.78 7.40 4.45
N ALA A 80 2.76 6.76 3.88
CA ALA A 80 1.67 6.14 4.64
C ALA A 80 2.21 5.05 5.57
N ASN A 81 3.11 4.19 5.09
CA ASN A 81 3.80 3.18 5.91
C ASN A 81 4.59 3.83 7.06
N LEU A 82 5.26 4.96 6.84
CA LEU A 82 6.05 5.62 7.87
C LEU A 82 5.20 6.31 8.96
N LEU A 83 4.00 6.78 8.61
CA LEU A 83 3.18 7.66 9.46
C LEU A 83 1.97 6.97 10.09
N ALA A 84 1.41 5.93 9.47
CA ALA A 84 0.15 5.36 9.90
C ALA A 84 0.29 4.42 11.10
N GLU A 85 -0.68 4.51 12.02
CA GLU A 85 -0.80 3.62 13.17
C GLU A 85 -2.06 2.73 13.10
N SER A 86 -2.88 2.90 12.05
CA SER A 86 -4.12 2.16 11.82
C SER A 86 -4.44 2.07 10.32
N GLY A 87 -5.35 1.16 9.94
CA GLY A 87 -5.85 1.03 8.57
C GLY A 87 -6.44 2.34 8.01
N PRO A 88 -7.41 2.98 8.68
CA PRO A 88 -7.96 4.26 8.23
C PRO A 88 -6.91 5.38 8.17
N GLY A 89 -5.98 5.44 9.13
CA GLY A 89 -4.89 6.42 9.11
C GLY A 89 -3.93 6.24 7.92
N TRP A 90 -3.74 4.99 7.49
CA TRP A 90 -2.98 4.67 6.28
C TRP A 90 -3.70 5.19 5.04
N MET A 91 -5.00 4.89 4.89
CA MET A 91 -5.81 5.35 3.76
C MET A 91 -5.86 6.88 3.67
N GLU A 92 -6.07 7.56 4.80
CA GLU A 92 -6.11 9.02 4.90
C GLU A 92 -4.78 9.70 4.52
N THR A 93 -3.67 9.01 4.77
CA THR A 93 -2.35 9.50 4.36
C THR A 93 -2.12 9.22 2.88
N PHE A 94 -2.43 8.01 2.41
CA PHE A 94 -2.17 7.54 1.05
C PHE A 94 -3.00 8.28 -0.01
N GLN A 95 -4.25 8.64 0.29
CA GLN A 95 -5.15 9.30 -0.67
C GLN A 95 -4.70 10.71 -1.07
N ARG A 96 -3.86 11.36 -0.26
CA ARG A 96 -3.39 12.73 -0.50
C ARG A 96 -2.50 12.79 -1.73
N TYR A 97 -2.71 13.81 -2.56
CA TYR A 97 -1.95 14.03 -3.80
C TYR A 97 -1.99 12.82 -4.76
N ASN A 98 -3.13 12.11 -4.81
CA ASN A 98 -3.37 11.00 -5.71
C ASN A 98 -2.95 11.32 -7.16
N SER A 99 -2.08 10.50 -7.73
CA SER A 99 -1.57 10.65 -9.10
C SER A 99 -2.42 9.99 -10.17
N GLY A 100 -3.33 9.07 -9.81
CA GLY A 100 -4.03 8.22 -10.77
C GLY A 100 -3.14 7.22 -11.51
N THR A 101 -1.93 6.97 -11.00
CA THR A 101 -0.94 6.03 -11.56
C THR A 101 -0.76 4.85 -10.62
N TYR A 102 -0.55 3.65 -11.17
CA TYR A 102 -0.47 2.41 -10.39
C TYR A 102 -1.70 2.32 -9.45
N ASN A 103 -2.85 2.20 -10.10
CA ASN A 103 -4.16 2.20 -9.45
C ASN A 103 -4.38 0.82 -8.82
N ASN A 104 -4.55 0.77 -7.51
CA ASN A 104 -4.56 -0.48 -6.76
C ASN A 104 -5.75 -0.54 -5.80
N MET A 105 -6.15 -1.77 -5.47
CA MET A 105 -6.88 -2.06 -4.24
C MET A 105 -5.86 -2.36 -3.14
N TRP A 106 -5.80 -1.49 -2.13
CA TRP A 106 -4.97 -1.62 -0.94
C TRP A 106 -5.74 -2.31 0.17
N MET A 107 -5.08 -3.22 0.88
CA MET A 107 -5.61 -3.95 2.02
C MET A 107 -4.67 -3.75 3.20
N ILE A 108 -5.15 -3.10 4.25
CA ILE A 108 -4.38 -2.88 5.48
C ILE A 108 -4.97 -3.78 6.57
N VAL A 109 -4.18 -4.76 7.00
CA VAL A 109 -4.54 -5.65 8.10
C VAL A 109 -3.90 -5.12 9.39
N ASP A 110 -4.71 -4.70 10.35
CA ASP A 110 -4.26 -4.25 11.66
C ASP A 110 -4.31 -5.40 12.69
N TYR A 111 -3.16 -6.04 12.90
CA TYR A 111 -3.03 -7.11 13.88
C TYR A 111 -3.16 -6.65 15.34
N SER A 112 -3.16 -5.34 15.63
CA SER A 112 -3.50 -4.83 16.97
C SER A 112 -4.96 -5.08 17.34
N ARG A 113 -5.83 -5.19 16.33
CA ARG A 113 -7.28 -5.44 16.49
C ARG A 113 -7.63 -6.92 16.47
N PHE A 114 -6.69 -7.78 16.08
CA PHE A 114 -6.89 -9.22 16.01
C PHE A 114 -6.57 -9.92 17.34
N THR A 115 -7.48 -10.76 17.82
CA THR A 115 -7.24 -11.63 18.99
C THR A 115 -7.57 -13.08 18.61
N PRO A 116 -6.60 -14.01 18.68
CA PRO A 116 -6.83 -15.42 18.33
C PRO A 116 -8.01 -16.02 19.12
N GLY A 117 -8.88 -16.74 18.40
CA GLY A 117 -10.04 -17.41 19.00
C GLY A 117 -11.20 -16.50 19.41
N ARG A 118 -11.17 -15.20 19.06
CA ARG A 118 -12.27 -14.26 19.29
C ARG A 118 -12.87 -13.78 17.95
N PRO A 119 -14.14 -13.35 17.94
CA PRO A 119 -14.71 -12.68 16.76
C PRO A 119 -13.87 -11.49 16.32
N LEU A 120 -13.81 -11.26 15.01
CA LEU A 120 -13.13 -10.10 14.43
C LEU A 120 -13.82 -8.81 14.89
N ARG A 121 -13.01 -7.80 15.19
CA ARG A 121 -13.48 -6.46 15.55
C ARG A 121 -13.40 -5.56 14.31
N ALA A 122 -14.21 -4.51 14.29
CA ALA A 122 -14.02 -3.43 13.34
C ALA A 122 -12.58 -2.88 13.45
N GLY A 123 -12.00 -2.57 12.30
CA GLY A 123 -10.66 -2.03 12.09
C GLY A 123 -9.60 -3.10 11.90
N VAL A 124 -9.96 -4.40 11.87
CA VAL A 124 -9.01 -5.47 11.56
C VAL A 124 -8.54 -5.39 10.10
N LEU A 125 -9.44 -5.04 9.19
CA LEU A 125 -9.15 -4.83 7.79
C LEU A 125 -9.56 -3.41 7.42
N THR A 126 -8.88 -2.82 6.46
CA THR A 126 -9.35 -1.61 5.78
C THR A 126 -8.97 -1.78 4.33
N VAL A 127 -9.94 -1.64 3.44
CA VAL A 127 -9.77 -1.81 1.99
C VAL A 127 -9.99 -0.47 1.32
N GLY A 128 -9.09 -0.09 0.42
CA GLY A 128 -9.15 1.19 -0.27
C GLY A 128 -8.77 1.06 -1.74
N GLU A 129 -9.50 1.73 -2.61
CA GLU A 129 -9.31 1.67 -4.06
C GLU A 129 -9.04 3.05 -4.63
N GLN A 130 -8.15 3.10 -5.62
CA GLN A 130 -7.75 4.33 -6.29
C GLN A 130 -8.03 4.24 -7.79
N LEU A 131 -8.52 5.35 -8.36
CA LEU A 131 -8.46 5.67 -9.79
C LEU A 131 -8.01 7.13 -9.98
N PRO A 132 -7.72 7.60 -11.20
CA PRO A 132 -7.46 9.02 -11.42
C PRO A 132 -8.64 9.89 -10.94
N GLY A 133 -8.36 10.81 -10.02
CA GLY A 133 -9.37 11.72 -9.46
C GLY A 133 -10.34 11.09 -8.45
N TYR A 134 -10.15 9.82 -8.08
CA TYR A 134 -11.04 9.12 -7.15
C TYR A 134 -10.24 8.26 -6.16
N PHE A 135 -10.69 8.27 -4.91
CA PHE A 135 -10.22 7.35 -3.88
C PHE A 135 -11.39 7.06 -2.94
N HIS A 136 -11.58 5.79 -2.59
CA HIS A 136 -12.58 5.35 -1.62
C HIS A 136 -11.98 4.29 -0.73
N TYR A 137 -12.36 4.26 0.55
CA TYR A 137 -11.95 3.20 1.45
C TYR A 137 -13.02 2.90 2.49
N GLU A 138 -13.06 1.66 2.94
CA GLU A 138 -13.93 1.16 4.01
C GLU A 138 -13.16 0.20 4.92
N ASP A 139 -13.72 -0.04 6.11
CA ASP A 139 -13.26 -1.05 7.07
C ASP A 139 -13.71 -2.46 6.64
#